data_AF-A0A0M3A9R7-F1
#
_entry.id   AF-A0A0M3A9R7-F1
#
_cell.length_a   1.000
_cell.length_b   1.000
_cell.length_c   1.000
_cell.angle_alpha   90.00
_cell.angle_beta   90.00
_cell.angle_gamma   90.00
#
_symmetry.space_group_name_H-M   'P 1'
#
loop_
_entity.id
_entity.type
_entity.pdbx_description
1 polymer ?
#
loop_
_entity_poly.entity_id
_entity_poly.type
_entity_poly.pdbx_seq_one_letter_code
_entity_poly.pdbx_strand_id
1 'polypeptide(L)'
;MNTKVNLPIYTEQQVKTIVRSVIESKPDNLFAEVLHVFEKPLIEELLLQERGNQTRVAMRLGLNRGTLRKKLHAHGILKEVN
;
A
#
# COMPACT_ATOMS: atom_id res chain seq x y z
N MET A 1 -2.96 -0.71 -26.85
CA MET A 1 -4.30 -1.18 -26.43
C MET A 1 -4.67 -0.44 -25.17
N ASN A 2 -5.60 0.50 -25.27
CA ASN A 2 -6.00 1.38 -24.18
C ASN A 2 -7.19 0.72 -23.46
N THR A 3 -6.89 -0.26 -22.62
CA THR A 3 -7.92 -0.93 -21.82
C THR A 3 -8.26 0.01 -20.68
N LYS A 4 -9.27 0.89 -20.87
CA LYS A 4 -9.97 1.50 -19.74
C LYS A 4 -10.55 0.35 -18.93
N VAL A 5 -9.81 -0.07 -17.91
CA VAL A 5 -10.31 -0.98 -16.90
C VAL A 5 -11.56 -0.34 -16.34
N ASN A 6 -12.71 -1.00 -16.52
CA ASN A 6 -13.93 -0.64 -15.81
C ASN A 6 -13.71 -1.08 -14.35
N LEU A 7 -12.94 -0.28 -13.61
CA LEU A 7 -12.76 -0.47 -12.17
C LEU A 7 -14.18 -0.48 -11.57
N PRO A 8 -14.52 -1.40 -10.65
CA PRO A 8 -15.53 -1.08 -9.66
C PRO A 8 -14.97 0.12 -8.90
N ILE A 9 -15.35 1.32 -9.34
CA ILE A 9 -14.78 2.59 -8.90
C ILE A 9 -14.96 2.59 -7.39
N TYR A 10 -13.86 2.63 -6.62
CA TYR A 10 -13.95 3.14 -5.26
C TYR A 10 -14.67 4.46 -5.38
N THR A 11 -15.92 4.51 -4.93
CA THR A 11 -16.64 5.76 -4.93
C THR A 11 -15.83 6.70 -4.04
N GLU A 12 -15.84 7.99 -4.35
CA GLU A 12 -15.25 8.99 -3.48
C GLU A 12 -15.75 8.83 -2.03
N GLN A 13 -16.99 8.33 -1.87
CA GLN A 13 -17.60 8.00 -0.59
C GLN A 13 -16.89 6.85 0.16
N GLN A 14 -16.46 5.78 -0.52
CA GLN A 14 -15.72 4.69 0.10
C GLN A 14 -14.34 5.16 0.58
N VAL A 15 -13.64 5.94 -0.25
CA VAL A 15 -12.34 6.53 0.13
C VAL A 15 -12.51 7.47 1.33
N LYS A 16 -13.52 8.34 1.32
CA LYS A 16 -13.84 9.23 2.44
C LYS A 16 -14.17 8.47 3.72
N THR A 17 -14.81 7.30 3.62
CA THR A 17 -15.13 6.46 4.79
C THR A 17 -13.86 5.93 5.44
N ILE A 18 -12.90 5.45 4.63
CA ILE A 18 -11.59 5.01 5.12
C ILE A 18 -10.85 6.18 5.78
N VAL A 19 -10.73 7.30 5.09
CA VAL A 19 -10.04 8.49 5.63
C VAL A 19 -10.68 8.96 6.94
N ARG A 20 -12.02 8.97 7.02
CA ARG A 20 -12.75 9.34 8.24
C ARG A 20 -12.42 8.42 9.41
N SER A 21 -12.38 7.10 9.19
CA SER A 21 -12.01 6.16 10.26
C SER A 21 -10.59 6.39 10.80
N VAL A 22 -9.65 6.79 9.95
CA VAL A 22 -8.27 7.13 10.38
C VAL A 22 -8.24 8.48 11.11
N ILE A 23 -9.05 9.46 10.70
CA ILE A 23 -9.18 10.73 11.45
C ILE A 23 -9.74 10.47 12.85
N GLU A 24 -10.75 9.61 12.96
CA GLU A 24 -11.41 9.26 14.22
C GLU A 24 -10.48 8.52 15.20
N SER A 25 -9.46 7.81 14.71
CA SER A 25 -8.46 7.16 15.56
C SER A 25 -7.44 8.12 16.19
N LYS A 26 -7.49 9.42 15.85
CA LYS A 26 -6.63 10.50 16.39
C LYS A 26 -5.13 10.16 16.42
N PRO A 27 -4.54 9.79 15.27
CA PRO A 27 -3.13 9.45 15.22
C PRO A 27 -2.24 10.67 15.39
N ASP A 28 -1.05 10.47 15.98
CA ASP A 28 -0.03 11.51 16.11
C ASP A 28 0.46 12.02 14.74
N ASN A 29 0.40 11.19 13.70
CA ASN A 29 0.71 11.55 12.32
C ASN A 29 -0.36 11.04 11.35
N LEU A 30 -1.45 11.81 11.24
CA LEU A 30 -2.60 11.48 10.39
C LEU A 30 -2.24 11.20 8.93
N PHE A 31 -1.37 12.01 8.34
CA PHE A 31 -1.03 11.86 6.93
C PHE A 31 -0.31 10.53 6.66
N ALA A 32 0.62 10.16 7.55
CA ALA A 32 1.33 8.89 7.44
C ALA A 32 0.39 7.68 7.60
N GLU A 33 -0.53 7.72 8.56
CA GLU A 33 -1.50 6.64 8.80
C GLU A 33 -2.47 6.45 7.63
N VAL A 34 -2.97 7.56 7.06
CA VAL A 34 -3.83 7.48 5.87
C VAL A 34 -3.07 6.83 4.73
N LEU A 35 -1.83 7.25 4.45
CA LEU A 35 -1.01 6.62 3.42
C LEU A 35 -0.75 5.14 3.73
N HIS A 36 -0.54 4.79 4.98
CA HIS A 36 -0.29 3.40 5.40
C HIS A 36 -1.43 2.46 4.97
N VAL A 37 -2.68 2.90 5.13
CA VAL A 37 -3.88 2.12 4.74
C VAL A 37 -3.90 1.82 3.23
N PHE A 38 -3.45 2.74 2.39
CA PHE A 38 -3.42 2.55 0.93
C PHE A 38 -2.13 1.87 0.44
N GLU A 39 -1.00 2.09 1.12
CA GLU A 39 0.28 1.49 0.74
C GLU A 39 0.29 -0.02 0.90
N LYS A 40 -0.30 -0.54 1.99
CA LYS A 40 -0.33 -1.99 2.26
C LYS A 40 -0.96 -2.80 1.12
N PRO A 41 -2.22 -2.56 0.71
CA PRO A 41 -2.85 -3.32 -0.37
C PRO A 41 -2.13 -3.13 -1.72
N LEU A 42 -1.56 -1.95 -1.98
CA LEU A 42 -0.74 -1.73 -3.17
C LEU A 42 0.49 -2.65 -3.21
N ILE A 43 1.21 -2.76 -2.09
CA ILE A 43 2.41 -3.60 -2.00
C ILE A 43 2.04 -5.09 -2.05
N GLU A 44 0.98 -5.51 -1.36
CA GLU A 44 0.49 -6.90 -1.37
C GLU A 44 0.08 -7.35 -2.78
N GLU A 45 -0.67 -6.51 -3.50
CA GLU A 45 -1.09 -6.80 -4.88
C GLU A 45 0.12 -6.92 -5.82
N LEU A 46 1.11 -6.03 -5.70
CA LEU A 46 2.32 -6.12 -6.51
C LEU A 46 3.17 -7.33 -6.16
N LEU A 47 3.27 -7.70 -4.88
CA LEU A 47 3.95 -8.93 -4.48
C LEU A 47 3.26 -10.15 -5.08
N LEU A 48 1.93 -10.19 -5.11
CA LEU A 48 1.18 -11.27 -5.77
C LEU A 48 1.47 -11.32 -7.27
N GLN A 49 1.37 -10.18 -7.97
CA GLN A 49 1.63 -10.08 -9.41
C GLN A 49 3.07 -10.48 -9.78
N GLU A 50 4.04 -10.09 -8.95
CA GLU A 50 5.46 -10.37 -9.16
C GLU A 50 5.93 -11.68 -8.49
N ARG A 51 5.00 -12.51 -7.99
CA ARG A 51 5.28 -13.80 -7.33
C ARG A 51 6.32 -13.70 -6.21
N GLY A 52 6.21 -12.65 -5.39
CA GLY A 52 7.10 -12.37 -4.27
C GLY A 52 8.45 -11.74 -4.65
N ASN A 53 8.69 -11.42 -5.93
CA ASN A 53 9.95 -10.80 -6.35
C ASN A 53 10.03 -9.32 -5.93
N GLN A 54 10.61 -9.09 -4.74
CA GLN A 54 10.76 -7.76 -4.16
C GLN A 54 11.54 -6.78 -5.05
N THR A 55 12.51 -7.26 -5.84
CA THR A 55 13.26 -6.37 -6.75
C THR A 55 12.36 -5.82 -7.85
N ARG A 56 11.48 -6.66 -8.42
CA ARG A 56 10.51 -6.21 -9.42
C ARG A 56 9.42 -5.33 -8.82
N VAL A 57 8.96 -5.65 -7.61
CA VAL A 57 8.01 -4.80 -6.87
C VAL A 57 8.61 -3.41 -6.61
N ALA A 58 9.86 -3.35 -6.14
CA ALA A 58 10.55 -2.08 -5.88
C ALA A 58 10.66 -1.25 -7.17
N MET A 59 11.04 -1.89 -8.28
CA MET A 59 11.11 -1.24 -9.60
C MET A 59 9.75 -0.70 -10.05
N ARG A 60 8.67 -1.48 -9.93
CA ARG A 60 7.31 -1.04 -10.32
C ARG A 60 6.76 0.08 -9.43
N LEU A 61 7.15 0.11 -8.16
CA LEU A 61 6.81 1.19 -7.23
C LEU A 61 7.69 2.43 -7.39
N GLY A 62 8.75 2.38 -8.21
CA GLY A 62 9.74 3.47 -8.29
C GLY A 62 10.53 3.65 -6.99
N LEU A 63 10.67 2.60 -6.19
CA LEU A 63 11.37 2.61 -4.91
C LEU A 63 12.71 1.90 -5.04
N ASN A 64 13.69 2.32 -4.25
CA ASN A 64 14.86 1.48 -4.03
C ASN A 64 14.47 0.25 -3.16
N ARG A 65 15.25 -0.84 -3.29
CA ARG A 65 14.99 -2.10 -2.57
C ARG A 65 15.01 -1.93 -1.04
N GLY A 66 15.87 -1.07 -0.51
CA GLY A 66 15.97 -0.80 0.93
C GLY A 66 14.70 -0.16 1.49
N THR A 67 14.13 0.81 0.76
CA THR A 67 12.86 1.46 1.08
C THR A 67 11.71 0.47 1.03
N LEU A 68 11.62 -0.38 -0.01
CA LEU A 68 10.61 -1.42 -0.06
C LEU A 68 10.72 -2.35 1.15
N ARG A 69 11.91 -2.82 1.49
CA ARG A 69 12.11 -3.72 2.65
C ARG A 69 11.63 -3.08 3.95
N LYS A 70 11.95 -1.80 4.20
CA LYS A 70 11.44 -1.06 5.37
C LYS A 70 9.90 -1.00 5.38
N LYS A 71 9.28 -0.72 4.24
CA LYS A 71 7.82 -0.71 4.11
C LYS A 71 7.22 -2.10 4.37
N LEU A 72 7.82 -3.16 3.84
CA LEU A 72 7.35 -4.53 4.08
C LEU A 72 7.35 -4.92 5.56
N HIS A 73 8.36 -4.49 6.32
CA HIS A 73 8.38 -4.66 7.78
C HIS A 73 7.32 -3.79 8.48
N ALA A 74 7.24 -2.50 8.12
CA ALA A 74 6.27 -1.57 8.70
C ALA A 74 4.81 -2.03 8.51
N HIS A 75 4.50 -2.68 7.38
CA HIS A 75 3.16 -3.20 7.05
C HIS A 75 2.89 -4.61 7.60
N GLY A 76 3.86 -5.22 8.28
CA GLY A 76 3.79 -6.59 8.81
C GLY A 76 3.79 -7.68 7.74
N ILE A 77 4.19 -7.36 6.50
CA ILE A 77 4.22 -8.28 5.36
C ILE A 77 5.46 -9.20 5.45
N LEU A 78 6.60 -8.63 5.86
CA LEU A 78 7.78 -9.41 6.24
C LEU A 78 7.91 -9.43 7.76
N LYS A 79 7.95 -10.63 8.33
CA LYS A 79 8.32 -10.80 9.74
C LYS A 79 9.81 -10.46 9.89
N GLU A 80 10.16 -9.81 10.99
CA GLU A 80 11.57 -9.77 11.40
C GLU A 80 12.00 -11.21 11.72
N VAL A 81 13.07 -11.65 11.09
CA VAL A 81 13.76 -12.88 11.47
C VAL A 81 14.66 -12.48 12.63
N ASN A 82 14.30 -12.92 13.85
CA ASN A 82 15.22 -12.91 14.99
C ASN A 82 16.41 -13.82 14.72
#